data_AF-A0A936NAX4-F1
#
_entry.id   AF-A0A936NAX4-F1
#
_cell.length_a   1.000
_cell.length_b   1.000
_cell.length_c   1.000
_cell.angle_alpha   90.00
_cell.angle_beta   90.00
_cell.angle_gamma   90.00
#
_symmetry.space_group_name_H-M   'P 1'
#
loop_
_entity.id
_entity.type
_entity.pdbx_description
1 polymer ?
#
loop_
_entity_poly.entity_id
_entity_poly.type
_entity_poly.pdbx_seq_one_letter_code
_entity_poly.pdbx_strand_id
1 'polypeptide(L)'
;MFESLTDRFEGIFTKLRGKGKLSEADVDEVLREIRLALLEADVNLSVVKTLQGRIRERAVGEELSGALNPAQQVVKIVNEELTATLGGEAIRISFASKPPTVVLMAGLQGSGKTTNSAKLARWFKAQGRNPMLVGADLQRPAAVAQLRTLAAQVDVPVYSAPDDVVASGVGDPVAVAAGALAEARRTGRDVMIVDTAGRLAIDAELMGQVRRISDEVSPDYTFLVVDAMTGQDAVGVAESFHQTLELDGVILTKLDGDARGGAALSVKEVVGRPIAFASTGEKLDDFELFHPDRLAGRILGMGDMLTLIEKAEAVYETEEAEVAAERMMAGTFTLDDFLDQLAAIKKMGPLQNLVGMMPGMPKEIRDVELEDSHLARVEAIIHSMNRAERNEPDIVDGSRRARIAKGSGTSPGEVSQLLSQFGEMRKMMQSMGDGFSKQKARKMKKNKKKVRKKGGGRTTPKGSNAPKIPAGAFQLPQLDERGNPVGGGLPEGFPGLG
;
A
#
# COMPACT_ATOMS: atom_id res chain seq x y z
N MET A 1 -14.32 -8.18 7.67
CA MET A 1 -14.83 -7.29 6.60
C MET A 1 -14.40 -7.77 5.21
N PHE A 2 -13.11 -7.78 4.88
CA PHE A 2 -12.62 -8.29 3.59
C PHE A 2 -12.11 -9.73 3.65
N GLU A 3 -12.27 -10.43 4.77
CA GLU A 3 -11.66 -11.75 5.01
C GLU A 3 -11.93 -12.76 3.89
N SER A 4 -13.15 -12.82 3.35
CA SER A 4 -13.46 -13.70 2.22
C SER A 4 -12.67 -13.33 0.95
N LEU A 5 -12.52 -12.03 0.68
CA LEU A 5 -11.75 -11.50 -0.45
C LEU A 5 -10.25 -11.73 -0.21
N THR A 6 -9.79 -11.47 1.01
CA THR A 6 -8.43 -11.67 1.48
C THR A 6 -7.99 -13.12 1.39
N ASP A 7 -8.78 -14.06 1.90
CA ASP A 7 -8.49 -15.50 1.85
C ASP A 7 -8.41 -15.99 0.39
N ARG A 8 -9.28 -15.47 -0.48
CA ARG A 8 -9.25 -15.76 -1.93
C ARG A 8 -7.96 -15.24 -2.56
N PHE A 9 -7.61 -13.97 -2.32
CA PHE A 9 -6.38 -13.37 -2.83
C PHE A 9 -5.13 -14.08 -2.29
N GLU A 10 -5.08 -14.43 -1.01
CA GLU A 10 -3.98 -15.19 -0.41
C GLU A 10 -3.82 -16.57 -1.07
N GLY A 11 -4.93 -17.26 -1.32
CA GLY A 11 -4.93 -18.52 -2.07
C GLY A 11 -4.41 -18.38 -3.50
N ILE A 12 -4.83 -17.33 -4.22
CA ILE A 12 -4.35 -17.02 -5.57
C ILE A 12 -2.84 -16.76 -5.57
N PHE A 13 -2.34 -15.93 -4.64
CA PHE A 13 -0.94 -15.54 -4.58
C PHE A 13 -0.01 -16.65 -4.07
N THR A 14 -0.51 -17.54 -3.22
CA THR A 14 0.26 -18.72 -2.77
C THR A 14 0.57 -19.66 -3.93
N LYS A 15 -0.40 -19.91 -4.82
CA LYS A 15 -0.18 -20.70 -6.04
C LYS A 15 0.85 -20.05 -6.98
N LEU A 16 0.80 -18.72 -7.09
CA LEU A 16 1.71 -17.92 -7.91
C LEU A 16 3.16 -17.98 -7.41
N ARG A 17 3.40 -17.90 -6.10
CA ARG A 17 4.75 -17.95 -5.51
C ARG A 17 5.52 -19.24 -5.85
N GLY A 18 4.83 -20.33 -6.14
CA GLY A 18 5.44 -21.60 -6.54
C GLY A 18 6.01 -21.62 -7.97
N LYS A 19 5.66 -20.64 -8.81
CA LYS A 19 6.07 -20.57 -10.22
C LYS A 19 7.25 -19.58 -10.37
N GLY A 20 8.38 -20.05 -10.92
CA GLY A 20 9.61 -19.24 -11.03
C GLY A 20 9.60 -18.21 -12.18
N LYS A 21 8.90 -18.49 -13.29
CA LYS A 21 8.60 -17.56 -14.37
C LYS A 21 7.13 -17.69 -14.72
N LEU A 22 6.45 -16.57 -14.90
CA LEU A 22 5.06 -16.55 -15.32
C LEU A 22 4.98 -16.46 -16.84
N SER A 23 4.14 -17.30 -17.43
CA SER A 23 3.68 -17.16 -18.81
C SER A 23 2.42 -16.29 -18.86
N GLU A 24 2.07 -15.76 -20.03
CA GLU A 24 0.80 -15.05 -20.22
C GLU A 24 -0.41 -15.89 -19.80
N ALA A 25 -0.37 -17.21 -20.03
CA ALA A 25 -1.43 -18.12 -19.62
C ALA A 25 -1.58 -18.19 -18.09
N ASP A 26 -0.47 -18.11 -17.34
CA ASP A 26 -0.52 -18.08 -15.88
C ASP A 26 -1.12 -16.77 -15.35
N VAL A 27 -0.83 -15.64 -16.02
CA VAL A 27 -1.42 -14.33 -15.69
C VAL A 27 -2.93 -14.35 -15.98
N ASP A 28 -3.35 -14.89 -17.11
CA ASP A 28 -4.77 -14.99 -17.47
C ASP A 28 -5.57 -15.90 -16.50
N GLU A 29 -4.96 -16.99 -16.01
CA GLU A 29 -5.55 -17.85 -14.97
C GLU A 29 -5.78 -17.08 -13.67
N VAL A 30 -4.77 -16.36 -13.20
CA VAL A 30 -4.83 -15.53 -11.99
C VAL A 30 -5.90 -14.44 -12.11
N LEU A 31 -5.91 -13.73 -13.24
CA LEU A 31 -6.90 -12.68 -13.49
C LEU A 31 -8.33 -13.23 -13.49
N ARG A 32 -8.53 -14.48 -13.92
CA ARG A 32 -9.83 -15.14 -13.86
C ARG A 32 -10.24 -15.43 -12.41
N GLU A 33 -9.32 -15.91 -11.57
CA GLU A 33 -9.60 -16.13 -10.14
C GLU A 33 -9.90 -14.80 -9.42
N ILE A 34 -9.13 -13.74 -9.70
CA ILE A 34 -9.36 -12.39 -9.16
C ILE A 34 -10.74 -11.87 -9.57
N ARG A 35 -11.12 -12.02 -10.85
CA ARG A 35 -12.43 -11.63 -11.35
C ARG A 35 -13.56 -12.34 -10.60
N LEU A 36 -13.43 -13.65 -10.35
CA LEU A 36 -14.43 -14.40 -9.61
C LEU A 36 -14.56 -13.90 -8.17
N ALA A 37 -13.42 -13.66 -7.49
CA ALA A 37 -13.40 -13.16 -6.12
C ALA A 37 -14.06 -11.77 -6.00
N LEU A 38 -13.79 -10.85 -6.95
CA LEU A 38 -14.42 -9.53 -6.98
C LEU A 38 -15.93 -9.60 -7.26
N LEU A 39 -16.38 -10.51 -8.13
CA LEU A 39 -17.82 -10.69 -8.40
C LEU A 39 -18.54 -11.35 -7.21
N GLU A 40 -17.93 -12.33 -6.54
CA GLU A 40 -18.44 -12.90 -5.29
C GLU A 40 -18.60 -11.82 -4.21
N ALA A 41 -17.72 -10.80 -4.24
CA ALA A 41 -17.74 -9.64 -3.37
C ALA A 41 -18.74 -8.54 -3.78
N ASP A 42 -19.66 -8.82 -4.71
CA ASP A 42 -20.68 -7.89 -5.24
C ASP A 42 -20.09 -6.60 -5.86
N VAL A 43 -18.86 -6.66 -6.39
CA VAL A 43 -18.28 -5.58 -7.20
C VAL A 43 -19.02 -5.50 -8.54
N ASN A 44 -19.25 -4.29 -9.05
CA ASN A 44 -19.90 -4.08 -10.34
C ASN A 44 -19.10 -4.72 -11.50
N LEU A 45 -19.78 -5.45 -12.39
CA LEU A 45 -19.16 -6.14 -13.52
C LEU A 45 -18.36 -5.21 -14.45
N SER A 46 -18.81 -3.97 -14.68
CA SER A 46 -18.08 -3.02 -15.51
C SER A 46 -16.74 -2.64 -14.87
N VAL A 47 -16.74 -2.45 -13.56
CA VAL A 47 -15.55 -2.12 -12.77
C VAL A 47 -14.59 -3.30 -12.73
N VAL A 48 -15.09 -4.52 -12.51
CA VAL A 48 -14.25 -5.74 -12.56
C VAL A 48 -13.59 -5.91 -13.93
N LYS A 49 -14.32 -5.69 -15.03
CA LYS A 49 -13.76 -5.79 -16.39
C LYS A 49 -12.68 -4.73 -16.63
N THR A 50 -12.92 -3.50 -16.19
CA THR A 50 -11.97 -2.39 -16.36
C THR A 50 -10.70 -2.64 -15.57
N LEU A 51 -10.83 -3.00 -14.29
CA LEU A 51 -9.72 -3.36 -13.43
C LEU A 51 -8.91 -4.54 -14.00
N GLN A 52 -9.59 -5.60 -14.44
CA GLN A 52 -8.93 -6.76 -15.06
C GLN A 52 -8.13 -6.36 -16.32
N GLY A 53 -8.67 -5.45 -17.14
CA GLY A 53 -8.00 -4.92 -18.33
C GLY A 53 -6.69 -4.20 -17.98
N ARG A 54 -6.75 -3.27 -17.02
CA ARG A 54 -5.57 -2.50 -16.55
C ARG A 54 -4.48 -3.42 -15.98
N ILE A 55 -4.86 -4.37 -15.12
CA ILE A 55 -3.89 -5.33 -14.55
C ILE A 55 -3.24 -6.18 -15.66
N ARG A 56 -4.02 -6.65 -16.64
CA ARG A 56 -3.49 -7.48 -17.74
C ARG A 56 -2.49 -6.72 -18.60
N GLU A 57 -2.82 -5.49 -18.97
CA GLU A 57 -1.96 -4.63 -19.78
C GLU A 57 -0.60 -4.41 -19.11
N ARG A 58 -0.60 -4.10 -17.81
CA ARG A 58 0.63 -3.89 -17.03
C ARG A 58 1.41 -5.18 -16.79
N ALA A 59 0.73 -6.28 -16.47
CA ALA A 59 1.38 -7.56 -16.20
C ALA A 59 2.05 -8.20 -17.44
N VAL A 60 1.59 -7.85 -18.65
CA VAL A 60 2.16 -8.34 -19.92
C VAL A 60 3.09 -7.31 -20.58
N GLY A 61 2.84 -6.01 -20.36
CA GLY A 61 3.50 -4.90 -21.07
C GLY A 61 4.72 -4.28 -20.37
N GLU A 62 4.88 -4.39 -19.05
CA GLU A 62 6.09 -3.90 -18.37
C GLU A 62 7.25 -4.91 -18.48
N GLU A 63 8.47 -4.41 -18.76
CA GLU A 63 9.69 -5.14 -18.41
C GLU A 63 9.72 -5.26 -16.87
N LEU A 64 9.10 -6.33 -16.40
CA LEU A 64 9.05 -6.76 -15.02
C LEU A 64 10.42 -6.52 -14.34
N SER A 65 10.46 -5.55 -13.41
CA SER A 65 11.66 -5.16 -12.66
C SER A 65 12.48 -6.37 -12.18
N GLY A 66 13.78 -6.41 -12.50
CA GLY A 66 14.66 -7.50 -12.07
C GLY A 66 14.81 -7.65 -10.55
N ALA A 67 14.33 -6.68 -9.77
CA ALA A 67 14.37 -6.65 -8.31
C ALA A 67 13.37 -7.60 -7.65
N LEU A 68 12.23 -7.84 -8.31
CA LEU A 68 11.10 -8.59 -7.75
C LEU A 68 10.91 -9.91 -8.51
N ASN A 69 10.39 -10.91 -7.80
CA ASN A 69 9.94 -12.11 -8.49
C ASN A 69 8.60 -11.84 -9.22
N PRO A 70 8.28 -12.61 -10.28
CA PRO A 70 7.05 -12.41 -11.06
C PRO A 70 5.76 -12.40 -10.24
N ALA A 71 5.67 -13.21 -9.18
CA ALA A 71 4.50 -13.25 -8.33
C ALA A 71 4.33 -11.97 -7.50
N GLN A 72 5.43 -11.41 -6.97
CA GLN A 72 5.43 -10.13 -6.24
C GLN A 72 5.04 -8.96 -7.13
N GLN A 73 5.45 -8.98 -8.40
CA GLN A 73 5.07 -7.94 -9.37
C GLN A 73 3.58 -7.96 -9.66
N VAL A 74 2.99 -9.14 -9.88
CA VAL A 74 1.54 -9.25 -10.06
C VAL A 74 0.79 -8.75 -8.82
N VAL A 75 1.24 -9.10 -7.61
CA VAL A 75 0.66 -8.58 -6.36
C VAL A 75 0.74 -7.05 -6.29
N LYS A 76 1.89 -6.47 -6.63
CA LYS A 76 2.12 -5.03 -6.66
C LYS A 76 1.18 -4.34 -7.65
N ILE A 77 1.11 -4.83 -8.89
CA ILE A 77 0.22 -4.29 -9.93
C ILE A 77 -1.23 -4.34 -9.44
N VAL A 78 -1.68 -5.48 -8.89
CA VAL A 78 -3.03 -5.62 -8.35
C VAL A 78 -3.29 -4.61 -7.22
N ASN A 79 -2.34 -4.41 -6.32
CA ASN A 79 -2.47 -3.44 -5.22
C ASN A 79 -2.58 -2.00 -5.72
N GLU A 80 -1.72 -1.60 -6.64
CA GLU A 80 -1.73 -0.26 -7.22
C GLU A 80 -3.04 0.00 -7.98
N GLU A 81 -3.49 -0.98 -8.78
CA GLU A 81 -4.74 -0.86 -9.52
C GLU A 81 -5.97 -0.85 -8.60
N LEU A 82 -5.98 -1.63 -7.52
CA LEU A 82 -7.02 -1.55 -6.48
C LEU A 82 -7.02 -0.18 -5.80
N THR A 83 -5.84 0.33 -5.43
CA THR A 83 -5.68 1.63 -4.79
C THR A 83 -6.18 2.76 -5.70
N ALA A 84 -5.81 2.72 -6.99
CA ALA A 84 -6.28 3.67 -8.00
C ALA A 84 -7.80 3.60 -8.17
N THR A 85 -8.37 2.39 -8.23
CA THR A 85 -9.83 2.18 -8.34
C THR A 85 -10.58 2.72 -7.11
N LEU A 86 -9.99 2.65 -5.92
CA LEU A 86 -10.54 3.21 -4.68
C LEU A 86 -10.35 4.73 -4.54
N GLY A 87 -9.63 5.36 -5.46
CA GLY A 87 -9.48 6.80 -5.56
C GLY A 87 -8.08 7.36 -5.37
N GLY A 88 -7.07 6.48 -5.25
CA GLY A 88 -5.67 6.87 -5.18
C GLY A 88 -5.32 7.44 -3.81
N GLU A 89 -5.34 8.76 -3.68
CA GLU A 89 -4.99 9.46 -2.44
C GLU A 89 -6.23 9.85 -1.62
N ALA A 90 -6.03 9.97 -0.30
CA ALA A 90 -7.06 10.46 0.60
C ALA A 90 -7.40 11.93 0.31
N ILE A 91 -8.69 12.28 0.40
CA ILE A 91 -9.14 13.66 0.18
C ILE A 91 -8.55 14.59 1.24
N ARG A 92 -8.14 15.80 0.82
CA ARG A 92 -7.81 16.89 1.73
C ARG A 92 -9.01 17.81 1.86
N ILE A 93 -9.58 17.91 3.05
CA ILE A 93 -10.68 18.84 3.32
C ILE A 93 -10.11 20.26 3.45
N SER A 94 -10.50 21.13 2.52
CA SER A 94 -10.22 22.56 2.56
C SER A 94 -11.40 23.31 3.15
N PHE A 95 -11.14 24.40 3.84
CA PHE A 95 -12.20 25.21 4.44
C PHE A 95 -12.41 26.49 3.62
N ALA A 96 -13.66 26.95 3.54
CA ALA A 96 -14.01 28.17 2.85
C ALA A 96 -13.24 29.37 3.43
N SER A 97 -12.74 30.24 2.55
CA SER A 97 -12.05 31.47 2.96
C SER A 97 -12.96 32.42 3.75
N LYS A 98 -14.27 32.33 3.52
CA LYS A 98 -15.32 33.06 4.24
C LYS A 98 -16.24 32.04 4.92
N PRO A 99 -16.18 31.91 6.26
CA PRO A 99 -17.05 30.97 6.98
C PRO A 99 -18.55 31.30 6.85
N PRO A 100 -19.44 30.30 7.02
CA PRO A 100 -19.13 28.89 7.29
C PRO A 100 -18.76 28.11 6.02
N THR A 101 -17.96 27.05 6.18
CA THR A 101 -17.87 25.97 5.18
C THR A 101 -19.15 25.14 5.25
N VAL A 102 -19.87 25.03 4.15
CA VAL A 102 -21.17 24.36 4.09
C VAL A 102 -21.03 22.96 3.52
N VAL A 103 -21.51 21.96 4.26
CA VAL A 103 -21.52 20.56 3.87
C VAL A 103 -22.95 20.06 3.73
N LEU A 104 -23.34 19.61 2.54
CA LEU A 104 -24.64 19.02 2.26
C LEU A 104 -24.55 17.49 2.29
N MET A 105 -25.36 16.87 3.14
CA MET A 105 -25.42 15.41 3.28
C MET A 105 -26.59 14.85 2.47
N ALA A 106 -26.30 14.08 1.43
CA ALA A 106 -27.27 13.46 0.52
C ALA A 106 -27.22 11.93 0.58
N GLY A 107 -28.26 11.26 0.08
CA GLY A 107 -28.29 9.80 -0.07
C GLY A 107 -29.59 9.12 0.34
N LEU A 108 -29.63 7.80 0.13
CA LEU A 108 -30.83 6.98 0.31
C LEU A 108 -31.37 6.96 1.74
N GLN A 109 -32.65 6.66 1.88
CA GLN A 109 -33.24 6.34 3.18
C GLN A 109 -32.51 5.14 3.82
N GLY A 110 -32.19 5.25 5.11
CA GLY A 110 -31.51 4.18 5.84
C GLY A 110 -30.00 4.04 5.59
N SER A 111 -29.39 4.89 4.74
CA SER A 111 -27.94 4.84 4.49
C SER A 111 -27.08 5.37 5.65
N GLY A 112 -27.70 5.93 6.69
CA GLY A 112 -27.00 6.43 7.88
C GLY A 112 -26.65 7.92 7.86
N LYS A 113 -27.28 8.75 7.01
CA LYS A 113 -27.04 10.21 6.92
C LYS A 113 -27.02 10.91 8.29
N THR A 114 -28.14 10.88 9.03
CA THR A 114 -28.25 11.57 10.33
C THR A 114 -27.15 11.20 11.31
N THR A 115 -26.79 9.90 11.39
CA THR A 115 -25.70 9.43 12.24
C THR A 115 -24.34 9.93 11.75
N ASN A 116 -24.09 9.89 10.44
CA ASN A 116 -22.84 10.34 9.85
C ASN A 116 -22.69 11.86 9.85
N SER A 117 -23.78 12.62 9.82
CA SER A 117 -23.79 14.08 10.04
C SER A 117 -23.24 14.41 11.43
N ALA A 118 -23.69 13.69 12.47
CA ALA A 118 -23.18 13.87 13.84
C ALA A 118 -21.71 13.43 13.99
N LYS A 119 -21.33 12.30 13.37
CA LYS A 119 -19.92 11.84 13.33
C LYS A 119 -19.01 12.83 12.63
N LEU A 120 -19.44 13.37 11.50
CA LEU A 120 -18.69 14.37 10.74
C LEU A 120 -18.53 15.67 11.54
N ALA A 121 -19.59 16.13 12.21
CA ALA A 121 -19.52 17.29 13.11
C ALA A 121 -18.49 17.06 14.22
N ARG A 122 -18.50 15.89 14.84
CA ARG A 122 -17.50 15.52 15.85
C ARG A 122 -16.09 15.51 15.28
N TRP A 123 -15.89 14.95 14.08
CA TRP A 123 -14.59 14.90 13.42
C TRP A 123 -14.03 16.31 13.15
N PHE A 124 -14.87 17.24 12.70
CA PHE A 124 -14.49 18.65 12.57
C PHE A 124 -14.19 19.30 13.92
N LYS A 125 -15.01 19.06 14.95
CA LYS A 125 -14.78 19.57 16.31
C LYS A 125 -13.44 19.09 16.89
N ALA A 126 -13.06 17.84 16.64
CA ALA A 126 -11.77 17.28 17.06
C ALA A 126 -10.57 17.98 16.40
N GLN A 127 -10.77 18.66 15.26
CA GLN A 127 -9.76 19.50 14.59
C GLN A 127 -9.79 20.96 15.04
N GLY A 128 -10.50 21.27 16.13
CA GLY A 128 -10.62 22.63 16.65
C GLY A 128 -11.58 23.51 15.87
N ARG A 129 -12.45 22.93 15.01
CA ARG A 129 -13.53 23.65 14.35
C ARG A 129 -14.74 23.81 15.27
N ASN A 130 -15.60 24.74 14.90
CA ASN A 130 -16.83 25.09 15.61
C ASN A 130 -18.08 24.77 14.75
N PRO A 131 -18.42 23.47 14.58
CA PRO A 131 -19.47 23.04 13.68
C PRO A 131 -20.88 23.33 14.23
N MET A 132 -21.85 23.37 13.31
CA MET A 132 -23.28 23.36 13.60
C MET A 132 -23.98 22.37 12.68
N LEU A 133 -24.94 21.63 13.23
CA LEU A 133 -25.79 20.71 12.48
C LEU A 133 -27.12 21.38 12.10
N VAL A 134 -27.67 21.01 10.95
CA VAL A 134 -28.95 21.51 10.46
C VAL A 134 -29.89 20.35 10.21
N GLY A 135 -31.01 20.30 10.92
CA GLY A 135 -32.05 19.29 10.75
C GLY A 135 -33.01 19.67 9.64
N ALA A 136 -32.66 19.34 8.39
CA ALA A 136 -33.50 19.59 7.21
C ALA A 136 -34.38 18.38 6.83
N ASP A 137 -34.23 17.22 7.49
CA ASP A 137 -35.17 16.09 7.40
C ASP A 137 -36.44 16.35 8.23
N LEU A 138 -37.36 17.14 7.67
CA LEU A 138 -38.64 17.49 8.30
C LEU A 138 -39.74 16.45 8.04
N GLN A 139 -39.53 15.54 7.09
CA GLN A 139 -40.56 14.60 6.66
C GLN A 139 -40.51 13.28 7.43
N ARG A 140 -39.33 12.86 7.90
CA ARG A 140 -39.20 11.64 8.70
C ARG A 140 -39.56 11.92 10.17
N PRO A 141 -40.51 11.17 10.75
CA PRO A 141 -40.84 11.30 12.17
C PRO A 141 -39.60 11.17 13.06
N ALA A 142 -39.47 12.08 14.03
CA ALA A 142 -38.38 12.13 15.00
C ALA A 142 -36.95 12.27 14.42
N ALA A 143 -36.77 12.56 13.12
CA ALA A 143 -35.43 12.73 12.55
C ALA A 143 -34.66 13.89 13.16
N VAL A 144 -35.30 15.05 13.35
CA VAL A 144 -34.71 16.20 14.05
C VAL A 144 -34.41 15.87 15.52
N ALA A 145 -35.30 15.14 16.20
CA ALA A 145 -35.08 14.73 17.59
C ALA A 145 -33.90 13.75 17.73
N GLN A 146 -33.76 12.82 16.78
CA GLN A 146 -32.62 11.92 16.66
C GLN A 146 -31.33 12.73 16.45
N LEU A 147 -31.33 13.67 15.51
CA LEU A 147 -30.18 14.53 15.26
C LEU A 147 -29.78 15.34 16.51
N ARG A 148 -30.75 15.93 17.22
CA ARG A 148 -30.53 16.65 18.48
C ARG A 148 -29.93 15.76 19.56
N THR A 149 -30.41 14.52 19.68
CA THR A 149 -29.87 13.54 20.64
C THR A 149 -28.42 13.20 20.33
N LEU A 150 -28.09 12.93 19.07
CA LEU A 150 -26.72 12.63 18.65
C LEU A 150 -25.80 13.84 18.80
N ALA A 151 -26.29 15.03 18.45
CA ALA A 151 -25.55 16.28 18.54
C ALA A 151 -25.24 16.66 20.00
N ALA A 152 -26.17 16.39 20.93
CA ALA A 152 -25.94 16.58 22.36
C ALA A 152 -24.81 15.68 22.89
N GLN A 153 -24.68 14.45 22.40
CA GLN A 153 -23.59 13.54 22.80
C GLN A 153 -22.21 14.04 22.37
N VAL A 154 -22.13 14.84 21.30
CA VAL A 154 -20.86 15.43 20.81
C VAL A 154 -20.74 16.91 21.12
N ASP A 155 -21.71 17.47 21.86
CA ASP A 155 -21.79 18.87 22.25
C ASP A 155 -21.67 19.82 21.03
N VAL A 156 -22.53 19.58 20.04
CA VAL A 156 -22.66 20.38 18.81
C VAL A 156 -24.09 20.96 18.75
N PRO A 157 -24.26 22.25 18.45
CA PRO A 157 -25.60 22.84 18.32
C PRO A 157 -26.32 22.32 17.06
N VAL A 158 -27.65 22.28 17.15
CA VAL A 158 -28.53 21.94 16.02
C VAL A 158 -29.46 23.11 15.72
N TYR A 159 -29.50 23.54 14.47
CA TYR A 159 -30.52 24.43 13.94
C TYR A 159 -31.61 23.60 13.25
N SER A 160 -32.88 23.94 13.48
CA SER A 160 -34.03 23.23 12.89
C SER A 160 -35.28 24.11 12.95
N ALA A 161 -36.34 23.71 12.25
CA ALA A 161 -37.65 24.33 12.39
C ALA A 161 -38.20 24.21 13.83
N PRO A 162 -39.15 25.08 14.23
CA PRO A 162 -39.91 24.95 15.47
C PRO A 162 -40.57 23.57 15.64
N ASP A 163 -40.72 23.11 16.88
CA ASP A 163 -41.14 21.73 17.19
C ASP A 163 -42.55 21.38 16.70
N ASP A 164 -43.45 22.37 16.62
CA ASP A 164 -44.80 22.22 16.05
C ASP A 164 -44.76 21.97 14.53
N VAL A 165 -43.87 22.67 13.82
CA VAL A 165 -43.63 22.47 12.38
C VAL A 165 -43.00 21.09 12.14
N VAL A 166 -42.00 20.71 12.94
CA VAL A 166 -41.36 19.39 12.86
C VAL A 166 -42.35 18.26 13.15
N ALA A 167 -43.22 18.42 14.15
CA ALA A 167 -44.23 17.42 14.51
C ALA A 167 -45.32 17.24 13.44
N SER A 168 -45.65 18.31 12.71
CA SER A 168 -46.65 18.25 11.63
C SER A 168 -46.15 17.55 10.35
N GLY A 169 -44.83 17.47 10.15
CA GLY A 169 -44.23 16.99 8.90
C GLY A 169 -44.39 17.96 7.71
N VAL A 170 -45.05 19.11 7.91
CA VAL A 170 -45.33 20.13 6.90
C VAL A 170 -44.45 21.35 7.19
N GLY A 171 -43.17 21.24 6.86
CA GLY A 171 -42.22 22.34 6.93
C GLY A 171 -41.46 22.52 5.63
N ASP A 172 -40.82 23.67 5.45
CA ASP A 172 -39.97 23.96 4.29
C ASP A 172 -38.48 23.76 4.63
N PRO A 173 -37.84 22.67 4.17
CA PRO A 173 -36.42 22.42 4.40
C PRO A 173 -35.51 23.50 3.81
N VAL A 174 -35.94 24.18 2.74
CA VAL A 174 -35.15 25.25 2.10
C VAL A 174 -35.07 26.45 3.03
N ALA A 175 -36.21 26.87 3.59
CA ALA A 175 -36.26 27.95 4.59
C ALA A 175 -35.44 27.63 5.84
N VAL A 176 -35.44 26.37 6.30
CA VAL A 176 -34.60 25.93 7.43
C VAL A 176 -33.11 26.04 7.08
N ALA A 177 -32.70 25.62 5.90
CA ALA A 177 -31.30 25.68 5.46
C ALA A 177 -30.82 27.14 5.31
N ALA A 178 -31.64 28.01 4.73
CA ALA A 178 -31.36 29.45 4.62
C ALA A 178 -31.23 30.13 6.00
N GLY A 179 -32.17 29.84 6.92
CA GLY A 179 -32.13 30.33 8.29
C GLY A 179 -30.90 29.85 9.06
N ALA A 180 -30.51 28.59 8.85
CA ALA A 180 -29.31 28.03 9.45
C ALA A 180 -28.04 28.75 8.98
N LEU A 181 -27.95 29.12 7.71
CA LEU A 181 -26.81 29.86 7.18
C LEU A 181 -26.67 31.23 7.85
N ALA A 182 -27.79 31.93 8.05
CA ALA A 182 -27.81 33.21 8.79
C ALA A 182 -27.39 33.02 10.26
N GLU A 183 -27.90 31.99 10.92
CA GLU A 183 -27.56 31.67 12.32
C GLU A 183 -26.10 31.26 12.49
N ALA A 184 -25.55 30.47 11.58
CA ALA A 184 -24.14 30.06 11.57
C ALA A 184 -23.23 31.30 11.52
N ARG A 185 -23.55 32.25 10.63
CA ARG A 185 -22.84 33.53 10.52
C ARG A 185 -22.98 34.37 11.78
N ARG A 186 -24.20 34.47 12.34
CA ARG A 186 -24.48 35.24 13.55
C ARG A 186 -23.74 34.71 14.78
N THR A 187 -23.63 33.39 14.89
CA THR A 187 -23.03 32.71 16.06
C THR A 187 -21.55 32.35 15.87
N GLY A 188 -20.95 32.73 14.73
CA GLY A 188 -19.54 32.48 14.44
C GLY A 188 -19.19 30.98 14.30
N ARG A 189 -20.12 30.19 13.76
CA ARG A 189 -19.86 28.78 13.41
C ARG A 189 -19.09 28.73 12.11
N ASP A 190 -18.03 27.92 12.05
CA ASP A 190 -17.13 27.86 10.91
C ASP A 190 -17.41 26.70 9.96
N VAL A 191 -18.21 25.73 10.39
CA VAL A 191 -18.70 24.61 9.57
C VAL A 191 -20.20 24.42 9.79
N MET A 192 -20.96 24.30 8.72
CA MET A 192 -22.39 24.02 8.73
C MET A 192 -22.67 22.70 8.01
N ILE A 193 -23.26 21.72 8.69
CA ILE A 193 -23.56 20.40 8.12
C ILE A 193 -25.08 20.24 8.02
N VAL A 194 -25.57 20.11 6.79
CA VAL A 194 -27.00 20.01 6.48
C VAL A 194 -27.42 18.55 6.33
N ASP A 195 -28.15 18.03 7.31
CA ASP A 195 -28.73 16.69 7.27
C ASP A 195 -30.06 16.74 6.51
N THR A 196 -30.05 16.26 5.27
CA THR A 196 -31.26 16.17 4.45
C THR A 196 -31.96 14.84 4.61
N ALA A 197 -33.25 14.81 4.26
CA ALA A 197 -34.04 13.60 4.29
C ALA A 197 -33.53 12.55 3.29
N GLY A 198 -33.74 11.27 3.62
CA GLY A 198 -33.38 10.17 2.73
C GLY A 198 -34.31 10.07 1.53
N ARG A 199 -33.75 10.06 0.32
CA ARG A 199 -34.52 10.08 -0.93
C ARG A 199 -34.26 8.82 -1.73
N LEU A 200 -35.30 8.23 -2.30
CA LEU A 200 -35.12 7.20 -3.34
C LEU A 200 -34.64 7.91 -4.61
N ALA A 201 -33.61 7.36 -5.28
CA ALA A 201 -33.00 7.96 -6.47
C ALA A 201 -33.96 8.13 -7.67
N ILE A 202 -35.18 7.60 -7.57
CA ILE A 202 -36.24 7.62 -8.59
C ILE A 202 -37.31 8.69 -8.32
N ASP A 203 -37.30 9.36 -7.17
CA ASP A 203 -38.31 10.36 -6.82
C ASP A 203 -37.88 11.77 -7.26
N ALA A 204 -38.42 12.20 -8.41
CA ALA A 204 -38.10 13.48 -9.04
C ALA A 204 -38.50 14.70 -8.18
N GLU A 205 -39.59 14.60 -7.41
CA GLU A 205 -40.05 15.69 -6.55
C GLU A 205 -39.08 15.90 -5.39
N LEU A 206 -38.68 14.79 -4.76
CA LEU A 206 -37.75 14.81 -3.64
C LEU A 206 -36.32 15.21 -4.06
N MET A 207 -35.85 14.76 -5.23
CA MET A 207 -34.58 15.22 -5.80
C MET A 207 -34.61 16.71 -6.14
N GLY A 208 -35.75 17.22 -6.64
CA GLY A 208 -35.96 18.65 -6.86
C GLY A 208 -35.88 19.46 -5.57
N GLN A 209 -36.35 18.92 -4.44
CA GLN A 209 -36.22 19.59 -3.15
C GLN A 209 -34.77 19.67 -2.67
N VAL A 210 -33.99 18.58 -2.77
CA VAL A 210 -32.58 18.60 -2.37
C VAL A 210 -31.78 19.57 -3.24
N ARG A 211 -32.09 19.65 -4.54
CA ARG A 211 -31.50 20.64 -5.44
C ARG A 211 -31.80 22.07 -4.97
N ARG A 212 -33.04 22.38 -4.61
CA ARG A 212 -33.39 23.72 -4.07
C ARG A 212 -32.63 24.05 -2.79
N ILE A 213 -32.43 23.07 -1.89
CA ILE A 213 -31.60 23.27 -0.69
C ILE A 213 -30.16 23.59 -1.11
N SER A 214 -29.59 22.81 -2.04
CA SER A 214 -28.24 23.01 -2.56
C SER A 214 -28.07 24.40 -3.19
N ASP A 215 -29.00 24.81 -4.05
CA ASP A 215 -28.97 26.12 -4.71
C ASP A 215 -29.01 27.27 -3.69
N GLU A 216 -29.83 27.13 -2.64
CA GLU A 216 -29.99 28.15 -1.60
C GLU A 216 -28.74 28.30 -0.72
N VAL A 217 -28.12 27.19 -0.30
CA VAL A 217 -26.97 27.25 0.61
C VAL A 217 -25.61 27.24 -0.08
N SER A 218 -25.57 26.92 -1.38
CA SER A 218 -24.35 26.82 -2.20
C SER A 218 -23.24 26.05 -1.49
N PRO A 219 -23.38 24.72 -1.28
CA PRO A 219 -22.48 23.94 -0.45
C PRO A 219 -21.05 23.93 -1.01
N ASP A 220 -20.06 23.99 -0.11
CA ASP A 220 -18.63 23.77 -0.44
C ASP A 220 -18.34 22.29 -0.66
N TYR A 221 -19.09 21.42 0.02
CA TYR A 221 -19.02 19.97 -0.16
C TYR A 221 -20.41 19.35 -0.20
N THR A 222 -20.69 18.56 -1.23
CA THR A 222 -21.83 17.66 -1.27
C THR A 222 -21.35 16.22 -1.12
N PHE A 223 -21.67 15.60 0.03
CA PHE A 223 -21.33 14.21 0.31
C PHE A 223 -22.53 13.28 0.14
N LEU A 224 -22.33 12.24 -0.66
CA LEU A 224 -23.28 11.14 -0.76
C LEU A 224 -22.97 10.07 0.28
N VAL A 225 -23.93 9.78 1.16
CA VAL A 225 -23.83 8.71 2.15
C VAL A 225 -24.39 7.42 1.56
N VAL A 226 -23.52 6.44 1.37
CA VAL A 226 -23.81 5.14 0.77
C VAL A 226 -23.54 4.02 1.77
N ASP A 227 -24.46 3.07 1.85
CA ASP A 227 -24.30 1.86 2.64
C ASP A 227 -23.44 0.86 1.87
N ALA A 228 -22.35 0.39 2.49
CA ALA A 228 -21.44 -0.58 1.88
C ALA A 228 -22.13 -1.91 1.52
N MET A 229 -23.27 -2.23 2.13
CA MET A 229 -24.07 -3.43 1.83
C MET A 229 -24.91 -3.31 0.56
N THR A 230 -25.13 -2.11 0.02
CA THR A 230 -25.99 -1.90 -1.16
C THR A 230 -25.39 -2.48 -2.46
N GLY A 231 -24.14 -2.93 -2.44
CA GLY A 231 -23.52 -3.69 -3.53
C GLY A 231 -23.54 -2.93 -4.85
N GLN A 232 -24.03 -3.58 -5.92
CA GLN A 232 -24.07 -2.99 -7.27
C GLN A 232 -25.11 -1.86 -7.41
N ASP A 233 -26.20 -1.88 -6.64
CA ASP A 233 -27.25 -0.85 -6.71
C ASP A 233 -26.75 0.52 -6.25
N ALA A 234 -25.68 0.54 -5.44
CA ALA A 234 -25.01 1.76 -5.01
C ALA A 234 -24.55 2.62 -6.19
N VAL A 235 -24.20 2.00 -7.32
CA VAL A 235 -23.72 2.67 -8.53
C VAL A 235 -24.81 3.54 -9.14
N GLY A 236 -25.96 2.97 -9.48
CA GLY A 236 -27.05 3.70 -10.14
C GLY A 236 -27.61 4.83 -9.27
N VAL A 237 -27.62 4.60 -7.95
CA VAL A 237 -27.97 5.63 -6.96
C VAL A 237 -26.98 6.77 -7.03
N ALA A 238 -25.68 6.46 -6.94
CA ALA A 238 -24.65 7.48 -6.91
C ALA A 238 -24.58 8.27 -8.22
N GLU A 239 -24.81 7.64 -9.37
CA GLU A 239 -24.95 8.30 -10.67
C GLU A 239 -26.12 9.30 -10.68
N SER A 240 -27.31 8.89 -10.22
CA SER A 240 -28.51 9.75 -10.19
C SER A 240 -28.30 10.98 -9.28
N PHE A 241 -27.71 10.78 -8.10
CA PHE A 241 -27.37 11.89 -7.21
C PHE A 241 -26.28 12.79 -7.80
N HIS A 242 -25.28 12.22 -8.48
CA HIS A 242 -24.22 13.01 -9.11
C HIS A 242 -24.73 13.90 -10.23
N GLN A 243 -25.62 13.38 -11.07
CA GLN A 243 -26.26 14.15 -12.15
C GLN A 243 -27.11 15.32 -11.64
N THR A 244 -27.64 15.22 -10.42
CA THR A 244 -28.53 16.25 -9.86
C THR A 244 -27.81 17.28 -9.00
N LEU A 245 -26.82 16.86 -8.20
CA LEU A 245 -26.23 17.68 -7.13
C LEU A 245 -24.71 17.90 -7.27
N GLU A 246 -24.07 17.35 -8.31
CA GLU A 246 -22.62 17.44 -8.51
C GLU A 246 -21.81 17.07 -7.24
N LEU A 247 -21.88 15.81 -6.83
CA LEU A 247 -21.18 15.32 -5.64
C LEU A 247 -19.67 15.63 -5.64
N ASP A 248 -19.14 15.98 -4.46
CA ASP A 248 -17.69 16.17 -4.22
C ASP A 248 -17.03 14.91 -3.69
N GLY A 249 -17.78 14.09 -2.97
CA GLY A 249 -17.27 12.84 -2.43
C GLY A 249 -18.35 11.92 -1.85
N VAL A 250 -17.90 10.76 -1.40
CA VAL A 250 -18.76 9.71 -0.86
C VAL A 250 -18.36 9.37 0.57
N ILE A 251 -19.36 9.14 1.43
CA ILE A 251 -19.16 8.61 2.78
C ILE A 251 -19.70 7.18 2.76
N LEU A 252 -18.83 6.22 3.04
CA LEU A 252 -19.22 4.81 3.13
C LEU A 252 -19.58 4.45 4.57
N THR A 253 -20.74 3.81 4.74
CA THR A 253 -21.26 3.40 6.05
C THR A 253 -21.32 1.89 6.18
N LYS A 254 -21.45 1.42 7.43
CA LYS A 254 -21.58 0.00 7.79
C LYS A 254 -20.44 -0.86 7.25
N LEU A 255 -19.22 -0.31 7.24
CA LEU A 255 -18.04 -1.06 6.82
C LEU A 255 -17.70 -2.20 7.80
N ASP A 256 -18.16 -2.13 9.04
CA ASP A 256 -18.03 -3.18 10.05
C ASP A 256 -18.94 -4.40 9.84
N GLY A 257 -19.99 -4.27 9.03
CA GLY A 257 -20.89 -5.38 8.73
C GLY A 257 -20.27 -6.47 7.86
N ASP A 258 -21.07 -7.47 7.50
CA ASP A 258 -20.75 -8.46 6.45
C ASP A 258 -20.81 -7.83 5.04
N ALA A 259 -20.38 -6.57 4.93
CA ALA A 259 -20.32 -5.83 3.70
C ALA A 259 -19.10 -6.31 2.91
N ARG A 260 -19.37 -6.91 1.76
CA ARG A 260 -18.34 -7.46 0.85
C ARG A 260 -17.43 -6.40 0.22
N GLY A 261 -17.63 -5.12 0.54
CA GLY A 261 -16.78 -3.99 0.13
C GLY A 261 -16.84 -3.63 -1.35
N GLY A 262 -17.61 -4.36 -2.16
CA GLY A 262 -17.73 -4.11 -3.60
C GLY A 262 -18.36 -2.76 -3.96
N ALA A 263 -19.21 -2.21 -3.09
CA ALA A 263 -19.78 -0.87 -3.26
C ALA A 263 -18.70 0.23 -3.29
N ALA A 264 -17.64 0.11 -2.47
CA ALA A 264 -16.55 1.08 -2.41
C ALA A 264 -15.80 1.18 -3.75
N LEU A 265 -15.40 0.03 -4.29
CA LEU A 265 -14.74 -0.07 -5.59
C LEU A 265 -15.65 0.42 -6.73
N SER A 266 -16.94 0.16 -6.62
CA SER A 266 -17.88 0.40 -7.71
C SER A 266 -18.29 1.87 -7.84
N VAL A 267 -18.53 2.55 -6.73
CA VAL A 267 -19.02 3.94 -6.75
C VAL A 267 -17.95 4.89 -7.27
N LYS A 268 -16.69 4.73 -6.87
CA LYS A 268 -15.59 5.62 -7.31
C LYS A 268 -15.34 5.52 -8.81
N GLU A 269 -15.22 4.31 -9.34
CA GLU A 269 -14.90 4.09 -10.77
C GLU A 269 -16.00 4.66 -11.68
N VAL A 270 -17.27 4.57 -11.26
CA VAL A 270 -18.40 5.00 -12.09
C VAL A 270 -18.72 6.49 -11.92
N VAL A 271 -18.73 7.00 -10.68
CA VAL A 271 -19.09 8.41 -10.41
C VAL A 271 -17.89 9.34 -10.56
N GLY A 272 -16.66 8.81 -10.49
CA GLY A 272 -15.42 9.58 -10.59
C GLY A 272 -15.08 10.38 -9.31
N ARG A 273 -15.92 10.34 -8.27
CA ARG A 273 -15.74 11.15 -7.05
C ARG A 273 -15.12 10.35 -5.90
N PRO A 274 -14.13 10.92 -5.17
CA PRO A 274 -13.39 10.20 -4.14
C PRO A 274 -14.29 9.76 -2.99
N ILE A 275 -13.92 8.65 -2.34
CA ILE A 275 -14.48 8.32 -1.04
C ILE A 275 -13.76 9.20 -0.01
N ALA A 276 -14.52 10.03 0.71
CA ALA A 276 -13.97 11.00 1.65
C ALA A 276 -13.83 10.40 3.05
N PHE A 277 -14.85 9.67 3.51
CA PHE A 277 -14.90 9.13 4.87
C PHE A 277 -15.43 7.69 4.90
N ALA A 278 -15.00 6.98 5.93
CA ALA A 278 -15.43 5.63 6.26
C ALA A 278 -16.04 5.62 7.67
N SER A 279 -17.23 5.03 7.80
CA SER A 279 -17.85 4.73 9.07
C SER A 279 -17.80 3.22 9.32
N THR A 280 -17.02 2.82 10.32
CA THR A 280 -16.72 1.42 10.67
C THR A 280 -17.48 0.94 11.90
N GLY A 281 -18.67 1.49 12.15
CA GLY A 281 -19.47 1.12 13.31
C GLY A 281 -20.61 2.09 13.60
N GLU A 282 -21.38 1.80 14.63
CA GLU A 282 -22.52 2.64 15.05
C GLU A 282 -22.09 3.75 16.00
N LYS A 283 -20.98 3.60 16.74
CA LYS A 283 -20.56 4.59 17.72
C LYS A 283 -20.10 5.86 17.02
N LEU A 284 -20.27 6.99 17.70
CA LEU A 284 -19.85 8.30 17.18
C LEU A 284 -18.33 8.43 16.99
N ASP A 285 -17.54 7.49 17.53
CA ASP A 285 -16.08 7.38 17.33
C ASP A 285 -15.70 6.64 16.06
N ASP A 286 -16.60 5.82 15.52
CA ASP A 286 -16.30 4.92 14.41
C ASP A 286 -16.44 5.68 13.08
N PHE A 287 -15.62 6.71 12.90
CA PHE A 287 -15.61 7.59 11.73
C PHE A 287 -14.20 8.12 11.45
N GLU A 288 -13.68 7.80 10.27
CA GLU A 288 -12.32 8.16 9.87
C GLU A 288 -12.27 8.66 8.43
N LEU A 289 -11.20 9.40 8.11
CA LEU A 289 -10.87 9.74 6.73
C LEU A 289 -10.60 8.46 5.95
N PHE A 290 -11.08 8.38 4.72
CA PHE A 290 -10.87 7.20 3.91
C PHE A 290 -9.46 7.20 3.30
N HIS A 291 -8.73 6.08 3.50
CA HIS A 291 -7.38 5.86 3.00
C HIS A 291 -7.39 4.67 2.01
N PRO A 292 -7.39 4.95 0.69
CA PRO A 292 -7.50 3.91 -0.35
C PRO A 292 -6.37 2.87 -0.29
N ASP A 293 -5.14 3.31 -0.03
CA ASP A 293 -3.93 2.50 0.13
C ASP A 293 -4.07 1.47 1.25
N ARG A 294 -4.55 1.91 2.42
CA ARG A 294 -4.77 1.03 3.58
C ARG A 294 -5.85 0.00 3.30
N LEU A 295 -6.91 0.39 2.59
CA LEU A 295 -7.99 -0.53 2.25
C LEU A 295 -7.53 -1.57 1.23
N ALA A 296 -6.81 -1.17 0.18
CA ALA A 296 -6.25 -2.08 -0.81
C ALA A 296 -5.26 -3.07 -0.17
N GLY A 297 -4.40 -2.60 0.74
CA GLY A 297 -3.49 -3.47 1.50
C GLY A 297 -4.21 -4.48 2.39
N ARG A 298 -5.31 -4.06 3.05
CA ARG A 298 -6.19 -4.96 3.84
C ARG A 298 -6.89 -5.99 2.96
N ILE A 299 -7.43 -5.57 1.80
CA ILE A 299 -8.09 -6.48 0.83
C ILE A 299 -7.14 -7.62 0.44
N LEU A 300 -5.88 -7.31 0.17
CA LEU A 300 -4.89 -8.31 -0.27
C LEU A 300 -4.32 -9.15 0.89
N GLY A 301 -4.62 -8.83 2.15
CA GLY A 301 -4.09 -9.55 3.32
C GLY A 301 -2.57 -9.48 3.49
N MET A 302 -1.92 -8.50 2.85
CA MET A 302 -0.48 -8.52 2.59
C MET A 302 0.20 -7.19 2.88
N GLY A 303 -0.29 -6.41 3.86
CA GLY A 303 0.33 -5.14 4.26
C GLY A 303 1.84 -5.27 4.56
N ASP A 304 2.25 -6.36 5.20
CA ASP A 304 3.66 -6.63 5.50
C ASP A 304 4.49 -6.99 4.26
N MET A 305 3.91 -7.67 3.26
CA MET A 305 4.64 -7.99 2.03
C MET A 305 4.76 -6.79 1.09
N LEU A 306 3.77 -5.91 1.03
CA LEU A 306 3.88 -4.66 0.26
C LEU A 306 5.02 -3.80 0.82
N THR A 307 5.09 -3.68 2.15
CA THR A 307 6.21 -3.00 2.82
C THR A 307 7.57 -3.63 2.48
N LEU A 308 7.64 -4.96 2.35
CA LEU A 308 8.87 -5.66 1.93
C LEU A 308 9.21 -5.44 0.45
N ILE A 309 8.19 -5.34 -0.42
CA ILE A 309 8.34 -5.05 -1.85
C ILE A 309 8.88 -3.62 -2.03
N GLU A 310 8.27 -2.64 -1.37
CA GLU A 310 8.73 -1.24 -1.38
C GLU A 310 10.17 -1.12 -0.88
N LYS A 311 10.52 -1.82 0.21
CA LYS A 311 11.90 -1.87 0.72
C LYS A 311 12.86 -2.56 -0.24
N ALA A 312 12.45 -3.63 -0.92
CA ALA A 312 13.28 -4.33 -1.89
C ALA A 312 13.58 -3.44 -3.12
N GLU A 313 12.61 -2.65 -3.57
CA GLU A 313 12.79 -1.68 -4.64
C GLU A 313 13.63 -0.48 -4.20
N ALA A 314 13.44 0.07 -3.00
CA ALA A 314 14.29 1.14 -2.48
C ALA A 314 15.78 0.75 -2.40
N VAL A 315 16.06 -0.54 -2.14
CA VAL A 315 17.42 -1.09 -2.16
C VAL A 315 17.95 -1.30 -3.59
N TYR A 316 17.07 -1.43 -4.58
CA TYR A 316 17.43 -1.64 -6.00
C TYR A 316 17.46 -0.34 -6.82
N GLU A 317 16.69 0.68 -6.43
CA GLU A 317 16.60 2.01 -7.07
C GLU A 317 17.77 2.94 -6.74
N THR A 318 18.72 2.50 -5.92
CA THR A 318 19.94 3.26 -5.66
C THR A 318 21.08 2.74 -6.55
N GLU A 319 21.25 3.35 -7.73
CA GLU A 319 22.57 3.36 -8.41
C GLU A 319 23.68 3.83 -7.45
N GLU A 320 23.31 4.63 -6.43
CA GLU A 320 24.17 5.02 -5.30
C GLU A 320 24.63 3.83 -4.43
N ALA A 321 23.85 2.76 -4.29
CA ALA A 321 24.24 1.58 -3.52
C ALA A 321 25.27 0.73 -4.26
N GLU A 322 25.23 0.68 -5.60
CA GLU A 322 26.28 0.05 -6.40
C GLU A 322 27.58 0.87 -6.34
N VAL A 323 27.51 2.20 -6.41
CA VAL A 323 28.68 3.08 -6.24
C VAL A 323 29.25 2.99 -4.82
N ALA A 324 28.40 2.93 -3.79
CA ALA A 324 28.81 2.71 -2.41
C ALA A 324 29.40 1.31 -2.21
N ALA A 325 28.84 0.27 -2.84
CA ALA A 325 29.34 -1.10 -2.80
C ALA A 325 30.68 -1.24 -3.56
N GLU A 326 30.87 -0.55 -4.68
CA GLU A 326 32.14 -0.48 -5.39
C GLU A 326 33.23 0.23 -4.59
N ARG A 327 32.89 1.33 -3.90
CA ARG A 327 33.81 2.03 -2.97
C ARG A 327 34.15 1.19 -1.73
N MET A 328 33.18 0.44 -1.19
CA MET A 328 33.42 -0.54 -0.12
C MET A 328 34.31 -1.70 -0.60
N MET A 329 34.13 -2.18 -1.83
CA MET A 329 34.98 -3.22 -2.44
C MET A 329 36.38 -2.71 -2.79
N ALA A 330 36.56 -1.42 -3.05
CA ALA A 330 37.84 -0.78 -3.35
C ALA A 330 38.69 -0.46 -2.09
N GLY A 331 38.14 -0.66 -0.88
CA GLY A 331 38.88 -0.52 0.38
C GLY A 331 39.07 0.92 0.86
N THR A 332 38.36 1.89 0.28
CA THR A 332 38.42 3.32 0.66
C THR A 332 37.20 3.69 1.49
N PHE A 333 37.03 3.07 2.66
CA PHE A 333 35.97 3.43 3.60
C PHE A 333 36.46 4.57 4.51
N THR A 334 35.87 5.76 4.37
CA THR A 334 36.23 6.99 5.09
C THR A 334 35.21 7.33 6.19
N LEU A 335 35.52 8.31 7.05
CA LEU A 335 34.57 8.79 8.06
C LEU A 335 33.39 9.56 7.46
N ASP A 336 33.54 10.15 6.26
CA ASP A 336 32.41 10.74 5.55
C ASP A 336 31.43 9.65 5.08
N ASP A 337 31.93 8.52 4.57
CA ASP A 337 31.08 7.38 4.20
C ASP A 337 30.36 6.80 5.44
N PHE A 338 31.03 6.76 6.59
CA PHE A 338 30.42 6.33 7.85
C PHE A 338 29.30 7.28 8.31
N LEU A 339 29.47 8.59 8.12
CA LEU A 339 28.45 9.59 8.44
C LEU A 339 27.21 9.45 7.54
N ASP A 340 27.41 9.19 6.26
CA ASP A 340 26.32 8.94 5.31
C ASP A 340 25.51 7.69 5.71
N GLN A 341 26.17 6.63 6.19
CA GLN A 341 25.51 5.42 6.69
C GLN A 341 24.71 5.70 7.99
N LEU A 342 25.25 6.49 8.90
CA LEU A 342 24.52 6.89 10.12
C LEU A 342 23.27 7.73 9.78
N ALA A 343 23.39 8.63 8.81
CA ALA A 343 22.26 9.44 8.34
C ALA A 343 21.16 8.57 7.68
N ALA A 344 21.54 7.53 6.94
CA ALA A 344 20.61 6.57 6.36
C ALA A 344 19.85 5.79 7.45
N ILE A 345 20.55 5.32 8.49
CA ILE A 345 19.93 4.61 9.63
C ILE A 345 18.95 5.53 10.37
N LYS A 346 19.31 6.80 10.59
CA LYS A 346 18.45 7.81 11.23
C LYS A 346 17.17 8.08 10.44
N LYS A 347 17.23 8.07 9.10
CA LYS A 347 16.05 8.20 8.22
C LYS A 347 15.10 7.00 8.32
N MET A 348 15.58 5.83 8.71
CA MET A 348 14.77 4.62 8.87
C MET A 348 14.03 4.54 10.22
N GLY A 349 14.21 5.54 11.10
CA GLY A 349 13.57 5.60 12.42
C GLY A 349 14.29 4.77 13.49
N PRO A 350 13.75 4.70 14.72
CA PRO A 350 14.39 4.01 15.83
C PRO A 350 14.61 2.52 15.51
N LEU A 351 15.86 2.06 15.61
CA LEU A 351 16.30 0.68 15.36
C LEU A 351 15.55 -0.39 16.18
N GLN A 352 14.82 0.03 17.22
CA GLN A 352 13.93 -0.80 18.02
C GLN A 352 12.93 -1.60 17.16
N ASN A 353 12.42 -1.01 16.07
CA ASN A 353 11.44 -1.66 15.21
C ASN A 353 12.06 -2.70 14.24
N LEU A 354 13.35 -2.60 13.92
CA LEU A 354 14.03 -3.53 13.01
C LEU A 354 14.59 -4.75 13.73
N VAL A 355 15.11 -4.60 14.95
CA VAL A 355 15.66 -5.70 15.76
C VAL A 355 14.54 -6.63 16.28
N GLY A 356 13.33 -6.10 16.50
CA GLY A 356 12.16 -6.87 16.90
C GLY A 356 11.66 -7.90 15.87
N MET A 357 11.99 -7.74 14.59
CA MET A 357 11.45 -8.53 13.48
C MET A 357 12.39 -9.65 12.98
N MET A 358 13.57 -9.84 13.58
CA MET A 358 14.57 -10.81 13.12
C MET A 358 14.42 -12.16 13.86
N PRO A 359 14.02 -13.27 13.20
CA PRO A 359 13.88 -14.56 13.87
C PRO A 359 15.25 -15.15 14.23
N GLY A 360 15.42 -15.54 15.50
CA GLY A 360 16.56 -16.36 15.96
C GLY A 360 17.65 -15.67 16.79
N MET A 361 17.48 -14.41 17.25
CA MET A 361 18.48 -13.77 18.13
C MET A 361 18.22 -14.02 19.64
N PRO A 362 19.28 -14.14 20.47
CA PRO A 362 19.19 -14.23 21.93
C PRO A 362 18.48 -13.01 22.53
N LYS A 363 17.64 -13.23 23.56
CA LYS A 363 16.85 -12.18 24.23
C LYS A 363 17.71 -11.03 24.79
N GLU A 364 18.96 -11.28 25.14
CA GLU A 364 19.86 -10.30 25.76
C GLU A 364 20.29 -9.17 24.81
N ILE A 365 20.13 -9.33 23.50
CA ILE A 365 20.45 -8.30 22.49
C ILE A 365 19.24 -7.39 22.20
N ARG A 366 18.03 -7.77 22.66
CA ARG A 366 16.79 -7.00 22.45
C ARG A 366 16.69 -5.73 23.32
N ASP A 367 17.37 -5.71 24.46
CA ASP A 367 17.22 -4.66 25.48
C ASP A 367 18.39 -3.67 25.50
N VAL A 368 19.25 -3.66 24.47
CA VAL A 368 20.25 -2.59 24.34
C VAL A 368 19.55 -1.34 23.82
N GLU A 369 19.17 -0.46 24.75
CA GLU A 369 18.76 0.91 24.43
C GLU A 369 19.91 1.62 23.71
N LEU A 370 19.86 1.62 22.37
CA LEU A 370 20.67 2.53 21.57
C LEU A 370 20.02 3.91 21.69
N GLU A 371 20.45 4.69 22.68
CA GLU A 371 20.03 6.08 22.83
C GLU A 371 20.39 6.90 21.58
N ASP A 372 19.42 7.55 20.96
CA ASP A 372 19.60 8.51 19.86
C ASP A 372 20.59 9.64 20.22
N SER A 373 20.77 9.90 21.53
CA SER A 373 21.74 10.86 22.09
C SER A 373 23.19 10.52 21.71
N HIS A 374 23.52 9.24 21.58
CA HIS A 374 24.87 8.77 21.25
C HIS A 374 25.18 8.98 19.77
N LEU A 375 24.20 8.82 18.89
CA LEU A 375 24.36 9.04 17.44
C LEU A 375 24.65 10.51 17.13
N ALA A 376 23.89 11.43 17.76
CA ALA A 376 24.13 12.87 17.62
C ALA A 376 25.54 13.28 18.10
N ARG A 377 26.06 12.62 19.14
CA ARG A 377 27.41 12.87 19.67
C ARG A 377 28.50 12.41 18.70
N VAL A 378 28.30 11.27 18.03
CA VAL A 378 29.22 10.77 16.99
C VAL A 378 29.23 11.68 15.77
N GLU A 379 28.06 12.14 15.30
CA GLU A 379 27.94 13.12 14.21
C GLU A 379 28.72 14.40 14.54
N ALA A 380 28.56 14.93 15.76
CA ALA A 380 29.25 16.14 16.21
C ALA A 380 30.79 15.99 16.20
N ILE A 381 31.31 14.82 16.60
CA ILE A 381 32.75 14.52 16.56
C ILE A 381 33.26 14.52 15.11
N ILE A 382 32.58 13.83 14.20
CA ILE A 382 33.00 13.75 12.79
C ILE A 382 32.92 15.12 12.11
N HIS A 383 31.85 15.89 12.36
CA HIS A 383 31.71 17.25 11.83
C HIS A 383 32.80 18.21 12.31
N SER A 384 33.39 17.95 13.49
CA SER A 384 34.50 18.73 14.06
C SER A 384 35.89 18.37 13.48
N MET A 385 35.96 17.36 12.60
CA MET A 385 37.17 17.00 11.85
C MET A 385 37.25 17.77 10.53
N ASN A 386 38.48 17.98 10.03
CA ASN A 386 38.69 18.48 8.67
C ASN A 386 38.67 17.33 7.65
N ARG A 387 38.59 17.67 6.36
CA ARG A 387 38.48 16.69 5.26
C ARG A 387 39.65 15.69 5.22
N ALA A 388 40.87 16.13 5.55
CA ALA A 388 42.03 15.24 5.59
C ALA A 388 41.90 14.20 6.72
N GLU A 389 41.44 14.62 7.90
CA GLU A 389 41.22 13.75 9.06
C GLU A 389 40.05 12.78 8.86
N ARG A 390 39.04 13.15 8.06
CA ARG A 390 37.93 12.25 7.72
C ARG A 390 38.31 11.18 6.69
N ASN A 391 39.13 11.57 5.71
CA ASN A 391 39.63 10.66 4.70
C ASN A 391 40.66 9.68 5.27
N GLU A 392 41.55 10.16 6.15
CA GLU A 392 42.61 9.37 6.75
C GLU A 392 42.63 9.56 8.28
N PRO A 393 41.80 8.81 9.03
CA PRO A 393 41.67 8.98 10.48
C PRO A 393 42.95 8.65 11.27
N ASP A 394 43.90 7.96 10.63
CA ASP A 394 45.19 7.59 11.21
C ASP A 394 46.10 8.82 11.49
N ILE A 395 45.83 9.97 10.87
CA ILE A 395 46.60 11.22 11.10
C ILE A 395 46.19 11.95 12.38
N VAL A 396 45.16 11.49 13.09
CA VAL A 396 44.57 12.16 14.26
C VAL A 396 45.42 11.89 15.53
N ASP A 397 46.46 12.70 15.67
CA ASP A 397 47.31 12.75 16.86
C ASP A 397 46.60 13.31 18.11
N GLY A 398 47.29 13.30 19.27
CA GLY A 398 46.72 13.78 20.53
C GLY A 398 46.33 15.26 20.53
N SER A 399 47.02 16.12 19.77
CA SER A 399 46.70 17.54 19.64
C SER A 399 45.40 17.72 18.84
N ARG A 400 45.25 16.98 17.75
CA ARG A 400 44.05 16.97 16.92
C ARG A 400 42.84 16.43 17.69
N ARG A 401 43.01 15.39 18.50
CA ARG A 401 41.92 14.88 19.37
C ARG A 401 41.43 15.91 20.36
N ALA A 402 42.33 16.66 20.99
CA ALA A 402 41.94 17.73 21.92
C ALA A 402 41.17 18.85 21.22
N ARG A 403 41.56 19.21 19.99
CA ARG A 403 40.85 20.19 19.17
C ARG A 403 39.46 19.71 18.75
N ILE A 404 39.36 18.47 18.26
CA ILE A 404 38.09 17.85 17.83
C ILE A 404 37.13 17.78 19.03
N ALA A 405 37.60 17.24 20.16
CA ALA A 405 36.82 17.14 21.39
C ALA A 405 36.24 18.49 21.84
N LYS A 406 37.05 19.56 21.79
CA LYS A 406 36.60 20.92 22.09
C LYS A 406 35.54 21.43 21.10
N GLY A 407 35.67 21.09 19.81
CA GLY A 407 34.72 21.48 18.77
C GLY A 407 33.39 20.73 18.85
N SER A 408 33.40 19.47 19.26
CA SER A 408 32.22 18.62 19.37
C SER A 408 31.55 18.65 20.75
N GLY A 409 32.14 19.34 21.73
CA GLY A 409 31.64 19.35 23.12
C GLY A 409 31.83 18.01 23.83
N THR A 410 32.80 17.21 23.41
CA THR A 410 33.07 15.87 23.94
C THR A 410 34.45 15.79 24.57
N SER A 411 34.80 14.63 25.14
CA SER A 411 36.11 14.36 25.71
C SER A 411 37.10 13.78 24.67
N PRO A 412 38.43 14.00 24.83
CA PRO A 412 39.43 13.34 23.98
C PRO A 412 39.39 11.81 24.03
N GLY A 413 38.85 11.24 25.13
CA GLY A 413 38.61 9.81 25.28
C GLY A 413 37.54 9.29 24.33
N GLU A 414 36.41 9.99 24.23
CA GLU A 414 35.32 9.65 23.30
C GLU A 414 35.78 9.73 21.83
N VAL A 415 36.59 10.74 21.49
CA VAL A 415 37.20 10.84 20.14
C VAL A 415 38.12 9.65 19.86
N SER A 416 38.92 9.22 20.86
CA SER A 416 39.81 8.06 20.70
C SER A 416 39.04 6.75 20.58
N GLN A 417 37.93 6.62 21.32
CA GLN A 417 37.04 5.46 21.24
C GLN A 417 36.40 5.34 19.86
N LEU A 418 35.89 6.44 19.30
CA LEU A 418 35.33 6.46 17.95
C LEU A 418 36.36 6.03 16.89
N LEU A 419 37.59 6.57 16.97
CA LEU A 419 38.65 6.21 16.03
C LEU A 419 39.05 4.73 16.14
N SER A 420 39.06 4.18 17.36
CA SER A 420 39.32 2.74 17.57
C SER A 420 38.22 1.88 16.96
N GLN A 421 36.95 2.20 17.23
CA GLN A 421 35.78 1.48 16.70
C GLN A 421 35.72 1.56 15.17
N PHE A 422 35.99 2.73 14.59
CA PHE A 422 36.10 2.90 13.15
C PHE A 422 37.24 2.07 12.56
N GLY A 423 38.40 2.02 13.24
CA GLY A 423 39.53 1.21 12.82
C GLY A 423 39.25 -0.30 12.83
N GLU A 424 38.49 -0.78 13.80
CA GLU A 424 38.04 -2.18 13.88
C GLU A 424 37.05 -2.52 12.75
N MET A 425 36.08 -1.64 12.50
CA MET A 425 35.13 -1.79 11.41
C MET A 425 35.83 -1.76 10.04
N ARG A 426 36.82 -0.87 9.84
CA ARG A 426 37.64 -0.83 8.62
C ARG A 426 38.36 -2.16 8.37
N LYS A 427 38.93 -2.77 9.42
CA LYS A 427 39.56 -4.10 9.34
C LYS A 427 38.55 -5.20 9.00
N MET A 428 37.37 -5.16 9.61
CA MET A 428 36.29 -6.11 9.32
C MET A 428 35.83 -6.01 7.86
N MET A 429 35.58 -4.80 7.35
CA MET A 429 35.20 -4.57 5.96
C MET A 429 36.27 -5.01 4.96
N GLN A 430 37.55 -4.74 5.23
CA GLN A 430 38.67 -5.22 4.40
C GLN A 430 38.70 -6.75 4.31
N SER A 431 38.50 -7.45 5.43
CA SER A 431 38.44 -8.92 5.45
C SER A 431 37.21 -9.51 4.73
N MET A 432 36.08 -8.78 4.73
CA MET A 432 34.86 -9.17 4.04
C MET A 432 34.98 -8.97 2.52
N GLY A 433 35.63 -7.88 2.08
CA GLY A 433 35.95 -7.62 0.67
C GLY A 433 36.84 -8.71 0.05
N ASP A 434 37.82 -9.21 0.82
CA ASP A 434 38.69 -10.33 0.42
C ASP A 434 37.95 -11.67 0.32
N GLY A 435 36.91 -11.88 1.13
CA GLY A 435 36.03 -13.05 1.05
C GLY A 435 35.14 -13.04 -0.19
N PHE A 436 34.56 -11.88 -0.51
CA PHE A 436 33.69 -11.68 -1.67
C PHE A 436 34.47 -11.78 -2.99
N SER A 437 35.70 -11.26 -3.06
CA SER A 437 36.56 -11.36 -4.25
C SER A 437 36.93 -12.81 -4.58
N LYS A 438 37.24 -13.63 -3.57
CA LYS A 438 37.51 -15.08 -3.71
C LYS A 438 36.28 -15.87 -4.15
N GLN A 439 35.09 -15.48 -3.69
CA GLN A 439 33.81 -16.11 -4.07
C GLN A 439 33.39 -15.74 -5.50
N LYS A 440 33.59 -14.48 -5.92
CA LYS A 440 33.36 -13.99 -7.30
C LYS A 440 34.33 -14.66 -8.28
N ALA A 441 35.61 -14.83 -7.92
CA ALA A 441 36.60 -15.56 -8.69
C ALA A 441 36.26 -17.06 -8.84
N ARG A 442 35.75 -17.71 -7.79
CA ARG A 442 35.24 -19.10 -7.85
C ARG A 442 34.00 -19.24 -8.74
N LYS A 443 33.06 -18.28 -8.70
CA LYS A 443 31.85 -18.26 -9.54
C LYS A 443 32.17 -18.02 -11.02
N MET A 444 33.11 -17.14 -11.34
CA MET A 444 33.61 -16.92 -12.71
C MET A 444 34.34 -18.14 -13.29
N LYS A 445 35.16 -18.86 -12.49
CA LYS A 445 35.80 -20.11 -12.93
C LYS A 445 34.79 -21.22 -13.24
N LYS A 446 33.65 -21.26 -12.52
CA LYS A 446 32.55 -22.21 -12.75
C LYS A 446 31.75 -21.88 -14.04
N ASN A 447 31.57 -20.59 -14.36
CA ASN A 447 30.90 -20.16 -15.58
C ASN A 447 31.76 -20.32 -16.85
N LYS A 448 33.08 -20.08 -16.79
CA LYS A 448 33.99 -20.37 -17.93
C LYS A 448 34.04 -21.85 -18.32
N LYS A 449 33.80 -22.78 -17.38
CA LYS A 449 33.69 -24.22 -17.66
C LYS A 449 32.36 -24.63 -18.31
N LYS A 450 31.27 -23.86 -18.13
CA LYS A 450 29.97 -24.12 -18.78
C LYS A 450 29.89 -23.57 -20.20
N VAL A 451 30.57 -22.46 -20.51
CA VAL A 451 30.54 -21.84 -21.85
C VAL A 451 31.34 -22.63 -22.90
N ARG A 452 32.44 -23.31 -22.53
CA ARG A 452 33.18 -24.17 -23.48
C ARG A 452 32.46 -25.46 -23.90
N LYS A 453 31.29 -25.80 -23.32
CA LYS A 453 30.54 -27.03 -23.62
C LYS A 453 29.28 -26.81 -24.49
N LYS A 454 28.96 -25.57 -24.87
CA LYS A 454 27.85 -25.23 -25.77
C LYS A 454 28.33 -24.24 -26.83
N GLY A 455 28.89 -24.74 -27.92
CA GLY A 455 29.29 -23.89 -29.05
C GLY A 455 29.96 -24.71 -30.15
N GLY A 456 29.15 -25.42 -30.94
CA GLY A 456 29.60 -26.14 -32.13
C GLY A 456 28.61 -27.20 -32.56
N GLY A 457 27.58 -26.82 -33.33
CA GLY A 457 26.62 -27.76 -33.90
C GLY A 457 25.68 -27.10 -34.90
N ARG A 458 25.99 -27.29 -36.19
CA ARG A 458 25.26 -26.89 -37.41
C ARG A 458 23.77 -27.27 -37.39
N THR A 459 22.95 -26.43 -37.99
CA THR A 459 21.53 -26.65 -38.30
C THR A 459 21.33 -27.46 -39.59
N THR A 460 20.50 -28.50 -39.56
CA THR A 460 19.66 -28.96 -40.69
C THR A 460 18.31 -29.48 -40.17
N PRO A 461 17.22 -29.41 -40.96
CA PRO A 461 15.84 -29.47 -40.45
C PRO A 461 15.17 -30.86 -40.50
N LYS A 462 14.24 -31.05 -39.54
CA LYS A 462 13.11 -31.99 -39.40
C LYS A 462 13.07 -33.31 -40.20
N GLY A 463 12.97 -34.42 -39.46
CA GLY A 463 12.43 -35.70 -39.93
C GLY A 463 11.88 -36.56 -38.78
N SER A 464 10.56 -36.79 -38.82
CA SER A 464 9.73 -37.90 -38.27
C SER A 464 10.12 -38.69 -37.00
N ASN A 465 9.13 -38.80 -36.10
CA ASN A 465 9.06 -39.73 -34.96
C ASN A 465 9.42 -41.18 -35.33
N ALA A 466 10.33 -41.78 -34.55
CA ALA A 466 10.46 -43.23 -34.38
C ALA A 466 10.75 -43.55 -32.90
N PRO A 467 10.21 -44.66 -32.35
CA PRO A 467 10.24 -44.94 -30.92
C PRO A 467 11.63 -45.33 -30.39
N LYS A 468 11.88 -45.01 -29.11
CA LYS A 468 13.14 -45.29 -28.38
C LYS A 468 13.34 -46.80 -28.20
N ILE A 469 14.47 -47.31 -28.70
CA ILE A 469 15.02 -48.63 -28.36
C ILE A 469 15.84 -48.48 -27.06
N PRO A 470 15.69 -49.36 -26.05
CA PRO A 470 16.50 -49.31 -24.83
C PRO A 470 17.98 -49.61 -25.13
N ALA A 471 18.86 -48.90 -24.42
CA ALA A 471 20.31 -48.96 -24.60
C ALA A 471 20.86 -50.37 -24.33
N GLY A 472 21.58 -50.94 -25.30
CA GLY A 472 22.30 -52.22 -25.15
C GLY A 472 22.53 -53.03 -26.42
N ALA A 473 21.93 -52.66 -27.56
CA ALA A 473 21.81 -53.57 -28.71
C ALA A 473 22.99 -53.63 -29.71
N PHE A 474 24.12 -52.94 -29.50
CA PHE A 474 25.28 -53.06 -30.40
C PHE A 474 26.61 -52.89 -29.65
N GLN A 475 27.28 -54.00 -29.33
CA GLN A 475 28.70 -54.04 -28.99
C GLN A 475 29.48 -54.46 -30.24
N LEU A 476 30.46 -53.64 -30.63
CA LEU A 476 31.41 -53.93 -31.72
C LEU A 476 32.49 -54.91 -31.24
N PRO A 477 33.03 -55.80 -32.10
CA PRO A 477 34.05 -56.77 -31.72
C PRO A 477 35.37 -56.08 -31.33
N GLN A 478 36.02 -56.57 -30.27
CA GLN A 478 37.37 -56.11 -29.91
C GLN A 478 38.39 -56.56 -30.95
N LEU A 479 39.20 -55.63 -31.41
CA LEU A 479 40.40 -55.85 -32.23
C LEU A 479 41.60 -56.01 -31.29
N ASP A 480 42.56 -56.85 -31.63
CA ASP A 480 43.83 -56.90 -30.90
C ASP A 480 44.72 -55.68 -31.23
N GLU A 481 45.85 -55.53 -30.52
CA GLU A 481 46.75 -54.37 -30.64
C GLU A 481 47.42 -54.21 -32.02
N ARG A 482 47.09 -55.06 -33.01
CA ARG A 482 47.48 -54.90 -34.42
C ARG A 482 46.30 -54.83 -35.40
N GLY A 483 45.07 -54.73 -34.90
CA GLY A 483 43.91 -54.35 -35.69
C GLY A 483 43.21 -55.48 -36.44
N ASN A 484 43.39 -56.75 -36.06
CA ASN A 484 42.64 -57.86 -36.65
C ASN A 484 41.51 -58.35 -35.73
N PRO A 485 40.32 -58.69 -36.27
CA PRO A 485 39.22 -59.23 -35.48
C PRO A 485 39.47 -60.71 -35.12
N VAL A 486 39.48 -61.00 -33.82
CA VAL A 486 39.56 -62.36 -33.27
C VAL A 486 38.16 -62.93 -33.17
N GLY A 487 37.85 -63.96 -33.94
CA GLY A 487 36.53 -64.61 -33.95
C GLY A 487 36.62 -66.08 -33.54
N GLY A 488 35.60 -66.53 -32.80
CA GLY A 488 35.17 -67.93 -32.82
C GLY A 488 34.69 -68.50 -31.49
N GLY A 489 33.38 -68.73 -31.36
CA GLY A 489 32.80 -69.70 -30.41
C GLY A 489 31.46 -69.26 -29.79
N LEU A 490 30.34 -69.69 -30.37
CA LEU A 490 29.06 -69.87 -29.65
C LEU A 490 29.15 -71.19 -28.85
N PRO A 491 28.52 -71.35 -27.66
CA PRO A 491 27.05 -71.55 -27.62
C PRO A 491 26.28 -71.21 -26.31
N GLU A 492 24.94 -71.32 -26.47
CA GLU A 492 23.89 -71.79 -25.53
C GLU A 492 23.37 -70.97 -24.33
N GLY A 493 22.03 -70.79 -24.29
CA GLY A 493 21.27 -70.55 -23.06
C GLY A 493 20.05 -69.61 -23.14
N PHE A 494 18.90 -70.07 -23.66
CA PHE A 494 17.55 -69.57 -23.25
C PHE A 494 17.15 -70.29 -21.94
N PRO A 495 16.26 -69.79 -21.03
CA PRO A 495 14.84 -69.40 -21.28
C PRO A 495 14.35 -68.23 -20.36
N GLY A 496 13.11 -67.73 -20.33
CA GLY A 496 11.80 -68.09 -20.89
C GLY A 496 10.74 -67.06 -20.47
N LEU A 497 9.56 -67.15 -21.09
CA LEU A 497 8.35 -66.36 -20.87
C LEU A 497 7.68 -66.64 -19.52
N GLY A 498 7.08 -65.60 -18.93
CA GLY A 498 6.14 -65.62 -17.81
C GLY A 498 5.51 -64.26 -17.64
#